data_AF-A0A2D6Q1U9-F1
#
_entry.id   AF-A0A2D6Q1U9-F1
#
_cell.length_a   1.000
_cell.length_b   1.000
_cell.length_c   1.000
_cell.angle_alpha   90.00
_cell.angle_beta   90.00
_cell.angle_gamma   90.00
#
_symmetry.space_group_name_H-M   'P 1'
#
loop_
_entity.id
_entity.type
_entity.pdbx_description
1 polymer ?
#
loop_
_entity_poly.entity_id
_entity_poly.type
_entity_poly.pdbx_seq_one_letter_code
_entity_poly.pdbx_strand_id
1 'polypeptide(L)'
;MVEQVWNWQLARKASYPYKAAYPERQFAFVINTNRCLGCQTCTMACKSTWTFARGQEHMWWTNVESKPYGGYPRNWDLKILSGLHKSDPDGDGWLESDEDDCYGHEYAGKTIFEAAETPDPKAGSSRALGYLPTDEEWRTPNLYEDVPRTREQGRVDQSHTGTELPGHKTWFFYLARLCNHCSYPACLAACPRKAIYKRPEDGIVLMDQKRCRGYRKCVAACPYKKSLYRSTTRTSEKCIACYPRVEGKDPESEGQRMETRCMSACIGQVRMQGLV
;
A
#
# COMPACT_ATOMS: atom_id res chain seq x y z
N MET A 1 -7.09 -7.31 24.41
CA MET A 1 -7.42 -8.60 23.77
C MET A 1 -7.35 -8.41 22.28
N VAL A 2 -6.61 -9.28 21.59
CA VAL A 2 -6.58 -9.36 20.12
C VAL A 2 -7.72 -10.28 19.71
N GLU A 3 -8.51 -9.90 18.71
CA GLU A 3 -9.64 -10.70 18.22
C GLU A 3 -9.16 -11.65 17.11
N GLN A 4 -9.83 -12.79 16.94
CA GLN A 4 -9.60 -13.70 15.81
C GLN A 4 -10.65 -13.43 14.74
N VAL A 5 -10.22 -13.06 13.53
CA VAL A 5 -11.10 -12.75 12.39
C VAL A 5 -10.85 -13.73 11.24
N TRP A 6 -11.90 -14.12 10.53
CA TRP A 6 -11.76 -14.94 9.33
C TRP A 6 -11.20 -14.10 8.18
N ASN A 7 -9.99 -14.44 7.72
CA ASN A 7 -9.38 -13.80 6.56
C ASN A 7 -9.47 -14.73 5.35
N TRP A 8 -10.46 -14.47 4.50
CA TRP A 8 -10.66 -15.20 3.26
C TRP A 8 -9.45 -15.12 2.30
N GLN A 9 -8.62 -14.09 2.42
CA GLN A 9 -7.41 -13.93 1.61
C GLN A 9 -6.25 -14.81 2.09
N LEU A 10 -6.40 -15.50 3.23
CA LEU A 10 -5.41 -16.42 3.79
C LEU A 10 -6.02 -17.82 4.00
N ALA A 11 -7.31 -17.99 3.67
CA ALA A 11 -8.12 -19.15 3.99
C ALA A 11 -8.04 -19.62 5.46
N ARG A 12 -7.79 -18.71 6.42
CA ARG A 12 -7.71 -19.04 7.86
C ARG A 12 -8.17 -17.91 8.77
N LYS A 13 -8.31 -18.24 10.07
CA LYS A 13 -8.43 -17.23 11.13
C LYS A 13 -7.07 -16.55 11.34
N ALA A 14 -7.09 -15.24 11.52
CA ALA A 14 -5.92 -14.44 11.77
C ALA A 14 -6.18 -13.40 12.88
N SER A 15 -5.13 -13.02 13.60
CA SER A 15 -5.20 -11.97 14.62
C SER A 15 -5.49 -10.59 14.01
N TYR A 16 -6.50 -9.90 14.53
CA TYR A 16 -6.76 -8.49 14.22
C TYR A 16 -7.25 -7.74 15.48
N PRO A 17 -6.78 -6.51 15.77
CA PRO A 17 -7.14 -5.83 17.03
C PRO A 17 -8.60 -5.39 17.20
N TYR A 18 -9.43 -5.55 16.17
CA TYR A 18 -10.84 -5.15 16.18
C TYR A 18 -11.72 -6.28 15.64
N LYS A 19 -13.01 -6.23 15.96
CA LYS A 19 -13.99 -7.15 15.39
C LYS A 19 -14.04 -7.01 13.87
N ALA A 20 -14.29 -8.11 13.18
CA ALA A 20 -14.52 -8.11 11.74
C ALA A 20 -15.69 -7.17 11.41
N ALA A 21 -15.49 -6.34 10.39
CA ALA A 21 -16.49 -5.41 9.88
C ALA A 21 -16.35 -5.33 8.37
N TYR A 22 -17.41 -5.69 7.66
CA TYR A 22 -17.46 -5.72 6.20
C TYR A 22 -18.36 -4.59 5.71
N PRO A 23 -17.90 -3.77 4.75
CA PRO A 23 -18.74 -2.74 4.16
C PRO A 23 -19.81 -3.37 3.24
N GLU A 24 -20.89 -2.64 2.95
CA GLU A 24 -21.91 -3.02 1.98
C GLU A 24 -21.32 -3.26 0.59
N ARG A 25 -20.33 -2.44 0.22
CA ARG A 25 -19.50 -2.59 -0.97
C ARG A 25 -18.07 -2.17 -0.66
N GLN A 26 -17.11 -2.67 -1.41
CA GLN A 26 -15.70 -2.37 -1.24
C GLN A 26 -15.15 -1.64 -2.47
N PHE A 27 -14.55 -0.46 -2.25
CA PHE A 27 -13.74 0.19 -3.26
C PHE A 27 -12.55 -0.71 -3.63
N ALA A 28 -12.54 -1.15 -4.88
CA ALA A 28 -11.51 -2.00 -5.45
C ALA A 28 -10.99 -1.40 -6.75
N PHE A 29 -9.76 -1.75 -7.10
CA PHE A 29 -9.14 -1.33 -8.35
C PHE A 29 -8.19 -2.39 -8.85
N VAL A 30 -7.99 -2.38 -10.17
CA VAL A 30 -7.06 -3.24 -10.89
C VAL A 30 -6.13 -2.36 -11.70
N ILE A 31 -4.85 -2.68 -11.70
CA ILE A 31 -3.82 -2.00 -12.49
C ILE A 31 -3.14 -3.04 -13.35
N ASN A 32 -3.30 -2.94 -14.67
CA ASN A 32 -2.64 -3.82 -15.62
C ASN A 32 -1.17 -3.42 -15.80
N THR A 33 -0.27 -4.16 -15.18
CA THR A 33 1.18 -3.92 -15.26
C THR A 33 1.75 -4.16 -16.66
N ASN A 34 1.12 -5.02 -17.48
CA ASN A 34 1.56 -5.30 -18.85
C ASN A 34 1.43 -4.10 -19.79
N ARG A 35 0.57 -3.14 -19.46
CA ARG A 35 0.34 -1.94 -20.28
C ARG A 35 0.88 -0.66 -19.62
N CYS A 36 1.40 -0.75 -18.41
CA CYS A 36 1.84 0.44 -17.69
C CYS A 36 3.11 1.00 -18.34
N LEU A 37 3.09 2.29 -18.71
CA LEU A 37 4.21 2.96 -19.39
C LEU A 37 5.05 3.84 -18.47
N GLY A 38 4.80 3.85 -17.16
CA GLY A 38 5.62 4.63 -16.22
C GLY A 38 5.44 6.16 -16.27
N CYS A 39 4.58 6.70 -17.13
CA CYS A 39 4.52 8.13 -17.49
C CYS A 39 4.18 9.15 -16.36
N GLN A 40 3.96 8.71 -15.12
CA GLN A 40 3.64 9.55 -13.95
C GLN A 40 2.39 10.45 -14.05
N THR A 41 1.58 10.37 -15.11
CA THR A 41 0.36 11.21 -15.23
C THR A 41 -0.61 11.01 -14.07
N CYS A 42 -0.81 9.76 -13.64
CA CYS A 42 -1.64 9.46 -12.48
C CYS A 42 -1.08 10.05 -11.18
N THR A 43 0.24 10.04 -11.00
CA THR A 43 0.99 10.67 -9.90
C THR A 43 0.70 12.16 -9.86
N MET A 44 0.87 12.85 -10.99
CA MET A 44 0.65 14.29 -11.07
C MET A 44 -0.83 14.69 -10.94
N ALA A 45 -1.75 13.92 -11.51
CA ALA A 45 -3.19 14.17 -11.38
C ALA A 45 -3.65 14.12 -9.92
N CYS A 46 -3.18 13.15 -9.14
CA CYS A 46 -3.46 13.11 -7.70
C CYS A 46 -2.75 14.24 -6.95
N LYS A 47 -1.50 14.54 -7.34
CA LYS A 47 -0.68 15.57 -6.70
C LYS A 47 -1.34 16.93 -6.75
N SER A 48 -1.71 17.36 -7.96
CA SER A 48 -2.34 18.65 -8.23
C SER A 48 -3.74 18.75 -7.61
N THR A 49 -4.48 17.65 -7.53
CA THR A 49 -5.84 17.67 -6.96
C THR A 49 -5.82 17.73 -5.42
N TRP A 50 -4.96 16.94 -4.76
CA TRP A 50 -5.14 16.68 -3.31
C TRP A 50 -3.97 17.06 -2.41
N THR A 51 -2.75 17.10 -2.95
CA THR A 51 -1.52 17.18 -2.14
C THR A 51 -0.62 18.34 -2.58
N PHE A 52 -1.23 19.48 -2.90
CA PHE A 52 -0.57 20.71 -3.37
C PHE A 52 -0.32 21.74 -2.26
N ALA A 53 -0.88 21.55 -1.06
CA ALA A 53 -0.76 22.52 0.02
C ALA A 53 0.56 22.38 0.78
N ARG A 54 0.96 23.46 1.47
CA ARG A 54 2.21 23.54 2.24
C ARG A 54 2.37 22.38 3.24
N GLY A 55 3.49 21.67 3.18
CA GLY A 55 3.78 20.48 3.99
C GLY A 55 3.30 19.16 3.38
N GLN A 56 2.67 19.19 2.20
CA GLN A 56 2.30 18.00 1.43
C GLN A 56 3.26 17.74 0.27
N GLU A 57 4.40 18.42 0.18
CA GLU A 57 5.33 18.36 -0.96
C GLU A 57 5.87 16.93 -1.17
N HIS A 58 6.19 16.22 -0.09
CA HIS A 58 6.57 14.80 -0.10
C HIS A 58 5.36 13.85 -0.11
N MET A 59 4.12 14.35 -0.13
CA MET A 59 2.95 13.47 -0.15
C MET A 59 2.61 13.07 -1.58
N TRP A 60 2.95 11.82 -1.91
CA TRP A 60 2.57 11.17 -3.16
C TRP A 60 1.60 10.02 -2.86
N TRP A 61 0.31 10.38 -2.71
CA TRP A 61 -0.75 9.42 -2.40
C TRP A 61 -0.85 8.32 -3.44
N THR A 62 -0.71 8.67 -4.73
CA THR A 62 -0.34 7.74 -5.79
C THR A 62 1.09 8.03 -6.23
N ASN A 63 1.85 6.97 -6.51
CA ASN A 63 3.18 7.06 -7.10
C ASN A 63 3.36 5.90 -8.09
N VAL A 64 4.29 6.02 -9.02
CA VAL A 64 4.74 4.93 -9.88
C VAL A 64 6.23 4.75 -9.64
N GLU A 65 6.65 3.51 -9.41
CA GLU A 65 8.06 3.15 -9.18
C GLU A 65 8.48 2.07 -10.18
N SER A 66 9.71 2.16 -10.70
CA SER A 66 10.31 1.05 -11.44
C SER A 66 10.64 -0.08 -10.46
N LYS A 67 10.50 -1.33 -10.88
CA LYS A 67 10.93 -2.54 -10.15
C LYS A 67 12.02 -3.24 -10.95
N PRO A 68 12.98 -3.95 -10.32
CA PRO A 68 12.96 -4.45 -8.94
C PRO A 68 13.41 -3.49 -7.83
N TYR A 69 14.11 -2.41 -8.14
CA TYR A 69 14.69 -1.51 -7.13
C TYR A 69 13.96 -0.19 -6.98
N GLY A 70 14.16 0.45 -5.83
CA GLY A 70 13.67 1.80 -5.55
C GLY A 70 12.46 1.76 -4.63
N GLY A 71 11.41 2.44 -5.07
CA GLY A 71 10.16 2.54 -4.36
C GLY A 71 10.05 3.75 -3.44
N TYR A 72 8.81 3.99 -3.00
CA TYR A 72 8.48 5.19 -2.25
C TYR A 72 7.64 4.91 -1.00
N PRO A 73 8.21 5.00 0.22
CA PRO A 73 9.59 5.38 0.54
C PRO A 73 10.60 4.29 0.12
N ARG A 74 11.89 4.62 0.05
CA ARG A 74 12.94 3.70 -0.45
C ARG A 74 12.91 2.33 0.26
N ASN A 75 12.84 1.25 -0.53
CA ASN A 75 12.89 -0.15 -0.06
C ASN A 75 11.81 -0.51 0.99
N TRP A 76 10.63 0.10 0.90
CA TRP A 76 9.55 -0.09 1.86
C TRP A 76 9.09 -1.56 2.00
N ASP A 77 9.08 -2.29 0.89
CA ASP A 77 8.70 -3.69 0.76
C ASP A 77 9.74 -4.60 1.39
N LEU A 78 11.01 -4.48 0.97
CA LEU A 78 12.12 -5.29 1.50
C LEU A 78 12.29 -5.14 3.01
N LYS A 79 12.13 -3.93 3.55
CA LYS A 79 12.22 -3.69 5.00
C LYS A 79 11.11 -4.39 5.78
N ILE A 80 9.88 -4.40 5.24
CA ILE A 80 8.75 -5.08 5.87
C ILE A 80 8.89 -6.59 5.77
N LEU A 81 9.26 -7.11 4.60
CA LEU A 81 9.51 -8.53 4.39
C LEU A 81 10.68 -9.04 5.25
N SER A 82 11.77 -8.28 5.38
CA SER A 82 12.87 -8.61 6.28
C SER A 82 12.42 -8.64 7.75
N GLY A 83 11.53 -7.72 8.15
CA GLY A 83 10.94 -7.75 9.48
C GLY A 83 10.09 -9.00 9.71
N LEU A 84 9.30 -9.40 8.70
CA LEU A 84 8.44 -10.58 8.79
C LEU A 84 9.26 -11.86 8.85
N HIS A 85 10.28 -11.99 7.98
CA HIS A 85 11.20 -13.12 8.01
C HIS A 85 11.97 -13.23 9.34
N LYS A 86 12.33 -12.12 9.98
CA LYS A 86 12.93 -12.17 11.32
C LYS A 86 11.97 -12.66 12.40
N SER A 87 10.68 -12.35 12.28
CA SER A 87 9.65 -12.83 13.21
C SER A 87 9.21 -14.26 12.96
N ASP A 88 9.44 -14.75 11.74
CA ASP A 88 8.99 -16.04 11.23
C ASP A 88 10.00 -16.58 10.18
N PRO A 89 11.19 -17.05 10.61
CA PRO A 89 12.22 -17.50 9.67
C PRO A 89 11.76 -18.71 8.85
N ASP A 90 11.04 -19.62 9.51
CA ASP A 90 10.43 -20.84 8.96
C ASP A 90 8.95 -20.60 8.60
N GLY A 91 8.58 -19.34 8.35
CA GLY A 91 7.23 -18.98 7.92
C GLY A 91 6.97 -19.52 6.52
N ASP A 92 6.51 -20.77 6.46
CA ASP A 92 6.20 -21.47 5.23
C ASP A 92 5.07 -20.74 4.48
N GLY A 93 5.14 -20.75 3.15
CA GLY A 93 4.24 -20.01 2.28
C GLY A 93 2.81 -20.55 2.28
N TRP A 94 2.21 -20.57 1.10
CA TRP A 94 0.91 -21.20 0.90
C TRP A 94 1.05 -22.73 1.00
N LEU A 95 0.20 -23.37 1.78
CA LEU A 95 0.18 -24.84 1.93
C LEU A 95 -0.31 -25.51 0.65
N GLU A 96 0.29 -26.64 0.26
CA GLU A 96 -0.19 -27.40 -0.90
C GLU A 96 -1.55 -28.05 -0.60
N SER A 97 -2.45 -28.13 -1.60
CA SER A 97 -3.67 -28.94 -1.54
C SER A 97 -3.90 -29.70 -2.83
N ASP A 98 -4.50 -30.89 -2.72
CA ASP A 98 -4.80 -31.79 -3.84
C ASP A 98 -6.04 -31.36 -4.66
N GLU A 99 -6.79 -30.35 -4.23
CA GLU A 99 -8.00 -29.84 -4.91
C GLU A 99 -7.70 -28.59 -5.75
N ASP A 100 -8.19 -28.59 -7.00
CA ASP A 100 -8.08 -27.52 -8.00
C ASP A 100 -9.09 -26.40 -7.70
N ASP A 101 -8.98 -25.77 -6.52
CA ASP A 101 -9.85 -24.67 -6.11
C ASP A 101 -9.31 -23.30 -6.59
N CYS A 102 -10.24 -22.40 -6.93
CA CYS A 102 -9.89 -21.05 -7.40
C CYS A 102 -9.64 -20.06 -6.23
N TYR A 103 -9.72 -20.51 -4.97
CA TYR A 103 -9.75 -19.65 -3.77
C TYR A 103 -8.65 -19.95 -2.73
N GLY A 104 -7.67 -20.76 -3.09
CA GLY A 104 -6.35 -20.83 -2.47
C GLY A 104 -6.34 -21.53 -1.12
N HIS A 105 -5.64 -22.66 -1.10
CA HIS A 105 -4.57 -22.99 -0.15
C HIS A 105 -4.50 -22.14 1.13
N GLU A 106 -4.45 -22.75 2.30
CA GLU A 106 -4.24 -22.03 3.56
C GLU A 106 -2.82 -21.41 3.62
N TYR A 107 -2.72 -20.14 4.03
CA TYR A 107 -1.41 -19.48 4.23
C TYR A 107 -0.86 -19.78 5.63
N ALA A 108 0.26 -20.51 5.73
CA ALA A 108 0.83 -20.92 7.02
C ALA A 108 1.61 -19.82 7.75
N GLY A 109 2.24 -18.90 7.01
CA GLY A 109 3.07 -17.86 7.59
C GLY A 109 2.32 -16.83 8.45
N LYS A 110 3.07 -16.10 9.28
CA LYS A 110 2.51 -15.01 10.11
C LYS A 110 2.07 -13.80 9.30
N THR A 111 1.01 -13.14 9.77
CA THR A 111 0.63 -11.79 9.34
C THR A 111 1.46 -10.73 10.06
N ILE A 112 1.42 -9.49 9.56
CA ILE A 112 2.03 -8.35 10.25
C ILE A 112 1.42 -8.05 11.63
N PHE A 113 0.21 -8.55 11.93
CA PHE A 113 -0.42 -8.39 13.23
C PHE A 113 0.13 -9.43 14.20
N GLU A 114 0.18 -10.70 13.78
CA GLU A 114 0.73 -11.83 14.56
C GLU A 114 2.23 -11.62 14.82
N ALA A 115 2.98 -11.15 13.82
CA ALA A 115 4.38 -10.77 13.97
C ALA A 115 4.62 -9.58 14.92
N ALA A 116 3.59 -8.80 15.26
CA ALA A 116 3.69 -7.72 16.24
C ALA A 116 3.45 -8.20 17.67
N GLU A 117 2.91 -9.41 17.86
CA GLU A 117 2.66 -9.98 19.18
C GLU A 117 3.95 -10.49 19.82
N THR A 118 5.00 -10.77 19.03
CA THR A 118 6.33 -11.10 19.56
C THR A 118 6.91 -9.91 20.33
N PRO A 119 7.30 -10.08 21.60
CA PRO A 119 7.73 -8.99 22.47
C PRO A 119 9.15 -8.55 22.13
N ASP A 120 9.31 -7.71 21.10
CA ASP A 120 10.51 -6.88 20.97
C ASP A 120 10.36 -5.68 21.93
N PRO A 121 11.19 -5.57 22.99
CA PRO A 121 11.15 -4.45 23.94
C PRO A 121 11.34 -3.09 23.27
N LYS A 122 11.97 -3.04 22.08
CA LYS A 122 12.20 -1.82 21.30
C LYS A 122 11.03 -1.48 20.37
N ALA A 123 10.14 -2.42 20.05
CA ALA A 123 9.00 -2.19 19.16
C ALA A 123 7.89 -1.34 19.79
N GLY A 124 7.91 -1.16 21.12
CA GLY A 124 6.92 -0.40 21.87
C GLY A 124 5.50 -0.98 21.73
N SER A 125 4.47 -0.19 22.04
CA SER A 125 3.04 -0.57 21.95
C SER A 125 2.49 -0.68 20.51
N SER A 126 3.29 -1.19 19.58
CA SER A 126 2.97 -1.26 18.15
C SER A 126 2.06 -2.45 17.87
N ARG A 127 0.88 -2.19 17.31
CA ARG A 127 -0.16 -3.20 17.04
C ARG A 127 -0.01 -3.94 15.71
N ALA A 128 1.01 -3.59 14.93
CA ALA A 128 1.35 -4.22 13.67
C ALA A 128 2.85 -4.00 13.41
N LEU A 129 3.50 -5.00 12.84
CA LEU A 129 4.88 -4.95 12.41
C LEU A 129 5.04 -3.82 11.40
N GLY A 130 6.02 -2.96 11.64
CA GLY A 130 6.26 -1.81 10.81
C GLY A 130 7.44 -0.99 11.30
N TYR A 131 7.77 0.03 10.53
CA TYR A 131 8.87 0.95 10.84
C TYR A 131 8.47 2.35 10.39
N LEU A 132 8.97 3.37 11.08
CA LEU A 132 8.80 4.75 10.64
C LEU A 132 9.90 5.08 9.63
N PRO A 133 9.59 5.39 8.36
CA PRO A 133 10.62 5.74 7.39
C PRO A 133 11.28 7.07 7.74
N THR A 134 12.57 7.18 7.47
CA THR A 134 13.33 8.42 7.70
C THR A 134 12.98 9.47 6.65
N ASP A 135 13.24 10.74 6.95
CA ASP A 135 13.03 11.83 5.98
C ASP A 135 13.81 11.61 4.69
N GLU A 136 14.99 10.99 4.77
CA GLU A 136 15.78 10.67 3.59
C GLU A 136 15.08 9.70 2.64
N GLU A 137 14.37 8.71 3.18
CA GLU A 137 13.62 7.77 2.35
C GLU A 137 12.46 8.41 1.59
N TRP A 138 12.00 9.59 2.03
CA TRP A 138 10.93 10.35 1.39
C TRP A 138 11.43 11.40 0.38
N ARG A 139 12.73 11.67 0.34
CA ARG A 139 13.31 12.75 -0.49
C ARG A 139 13.25 12.47 -1.99
N THR A 140 13.30 11.20 -2.39
CA THR A 140 13.47 10.82 -3.80
C THR A 140 12.35 9.88 -4.26
N PRO A 141 11.20 10.42 -4.73
CA PRO A 141 10.01 9.63 -5.00
C PRO A 141 10.12 8.61 -6.15
N ASN A 142 11.06 8.83 -7.06
CA ASN A 142 11.28 7.98 -8.22
C ASN A 142 12.77 7.74 -8.50
N LEU A 143 13.56 7.58 -7.44
CA LEU A 143 14.98 7.23 -7.58
C LEU A 143 15.10 5.87 -8.27
N TYR A 144 16.02 5.78 -9.24
CA TYR A 144 16.23 4.60 -10.09
C TYR A 144 15.11 4.32 -11.09
N GLU A 145 14.38 5.35 -11.53
CA GLU A 145 13.52 5.27 -12.72
C GLU A 145 14.30 4.73 -13.91
N ASP A 146 13.69 3.77 -14.61
CA ASP A 146 14.21 3.13 -15.83
C ASP A 146 15.62 2.55 -15.68
N VAL A 147 15.97 2.13 -14.46
CA VAL A 147 17.22 1.40 -14.22
C VAL A 147 16.95 -0.11 -14.21
N PRO A 148 17.10 -0.79 -15.36
CA PRO A 148 16.94 -2.24 -15.43
C PRO A 148 18.00 -2.94 -14.57
N ARG A 149 17.64 -4.10 -14.05
CA ARG A 149 18.53 -4.91 -13.23
C ARG A 149 18.50 -6.36 -13.68
N THR A 150 19.57 -7.08 -13.39
CA THR A 150 19.69 -8.53 -13.59
C THR A 150 19.78 -9.22 -12.23
N ARG A 151 19.47 -10.52 -12.20
CA ARG A 151 19.68 -11.38 -11.03
C ARG A 151 20.86 -12.29 -11.32
N GLU A 152 22.04 -11.93 -10.80
CA GLU A 152 23.27 -12.72 -10.93
C GLU A 152 23.70 -13.23 -9.56
N GLN A 153 24.04 -14.52 -9.46
CA GLN A 153 24.54 -15.15 -8.22
C GLN A 153 23.66 -14.87 -6.98
N GLY A 154 22.33 -14.83 -7.16
CA GLY A 154 21.39 -14.58 -6.08
C GLY A 154 21.25 -13.10 -5.65
N ARG A 155 22.01 -12.18 -6.25
CA ARG A 155 21.92 -10.74 -6.01
C ARG A 155 21.27 -10.04 -7.21
N VAL A 156 20.46 -9.03 -6.93
CA VAL A 156 19.89 -8.18 -7.98
C VAL A 156 20.79 -6.95 -8.13
N ASP A 157 21.42 -6.76 -9.29
CA ASP A 157 22.32 -5.64 -9.58
C ASP A 157 22.25 -5.19 -11.05
N GLN A 158 22.98 -4.14 -11.43
CA GLN A 158 23.17 -3.73 -12.81
C GLN A 158 23.95 -4.81 -13.57
N SER A 159 23.48 -5.18 -14.77
CA SER A 159 24.30 -6.01 -15.65
C SER A 159 25.41 -5.14 -16.23
N HIS A 160 26.65 -5.61 -16.12
CA HIS A 160 27.80 -5.02 -16.81
C HIS A 160 28.13 -5.76 -18.12
N THR A 161 27.31 -6.75 -18.49
CA THR A 161 27.47 -7.53 -19.71
C THR A 161 26.33 -7.28 -20.69
N GLY A 162 26.62 -7.39 -21.99
CA GLY A 162 25.59 -7.36 -23.04
C GLY A 162 24.64 -8.55 -22.94
N THR A 163 23.44 -8.40 -23.51
CA THR A 163 22.46 -9.48 -23.68
C THR A 163 22.27 -9.73 -25.18
N GLU A 164 22.14 -10.99 -25.57
CA GLU A 164 21.75 -11.38 -26.91
C GLU A 164 20.39 -12.08 -26.84
N LEU A 165 19.51 -11.76 -27.81
CA LEU A 165 18.21 -12.42 -27.90
C LEU A 165 18.38 -13.92 -28.21
N PRO A 166 17.52 -14.79 -27.67
CA PRO A 166 16.26 -14.50 -26.96
C PRO A 166 16.40 -14.26 -25.44
N GLY A 167 17.62 -14.17 -24.91
CA GLY A 167 17.86 -14.03 -23.47
C GLY A 167 17.54 -12.64 -22.92
N HIS A 168 16.55 -12.55 -22.05
CA HIS A 168 16.27 -11.35 -21.25
C HIS A 168 17.01 -11.42 -19.90
N LYS A 169 18.27 -10.96 -19.87
CA LYS A 169 19.05 -10.91 -18.62
C LYS A 169 18.64 -9.75 -17.71
N THR A 170 18.30 -8.62 -18.31
CA THR A 170 17.91 -7.40 -17.61
C THR A 170 16.41 -7.18 -17.77
N TRP A 171 15.77 -6.75 -16.70
CA TRP A 171 14.33 -6.48 -16.71
C TRP A 171 13.98 -5.33 -15.77
N PHE A 172 12.88 -4.68 -16.10
CA PHE A 172 12.14 -3.80 -15.21
C PHE A 172 10.69 -3.73 -15.64
N PHE A 173 9.83 -3.28 -14.74
CA PHE A 173 8.46 -2.90 -15.06
C PHE A 173 8.03 -1.79 -14.12
N TYR A 174 6.91 -1.15 -14.44
CA TYR A 174 6.36 -0.07 -13.64
C TYR A 174 5.29 -0.57 -12.67
N LEU A 175 5.47 -0.26 -11.40
CA LEU A 175 4.51 -0.56 -10.34
C LEU A 175 3.85 0.73 -9.87
N ALA A 176 2.62 0.95 -10.31
CA ALA A 176 1.79 2.04 -9.82
C ALA A 176 1.13 1.65 -8.48
N ARG A 177 1.27 2.50 -7.45
CA ARG A 177 0.75 2.22 -6.10
C ARG A 177 -0.04 3.39 -5.52
N LEU A 178 -1.11 3.05 -4.81
CA LEU A 178 -1.89 3.97 -3.98
C LEU A 178 -2.31 3.27 -2.67
N CYS A 179 -3.14 3.90 -1.84
CA CYS A 179 -3.71 3.19 -0.69
C CYS A 179 -4.63 2.07 -1.18
N ASN A 180 -4.48 0.87 -0.62
CA ASN A 180 -5.29 -0.29 -1.00
C ASN A 180 -6.66 -0.35 -0.34
N HIS A 181 -7.01 0.59 0.54
CA HIS A 181 -8.29 0.62 1.28
C HIS A 181 -8.67 -0.75 1.87
N CYS A 182 -7.68 -1.43 2.46
CA CYS A 182 -7.69 -2.84 2.86
C CYS A 182 -8.95 -3.26 3.66
N SER A 183 -9.31 -4.53 3.55
CA SER A 183 -10.32 -5.17 4.42
C SER A 183 -9.91 -5.16 5.89
N TYR A 184 -8.62 -5.47 6.16
CA TYR A 184 -8.01 -5.40 7.49
C TYR A 184 -6.91 -4.33 7.55
N PRO A 185 -7.26 -3.04 7.68
CA PRO A 185 -6.31 -1.94 7.57
C PRO A 185 -5.41 -1.78 8.80
N ALA A 186 -4.11 -2.07 8.64
CA ALA A 186 -3.12 -1.89 9.71
C ALA A 186 -3.00 -0.46 10.24
N CYS A 187 -3.23 0.54 9.38
CA CYS A 187 -3.23 1.94 9.80
C CYS A 187 -4.37 2.24 10.80
N LEU A 188 -5.54 1.64 10.60
CA LEU A 188 -6.69 1.73 11.50
C LEU A 188 -6.39 1.01 12.82
N ALA A 189 -5.90 -0.23 12.74
CA ALA A 189 -5.45 -1.05 13.86
C ALA A 189 -4.52 -0.28 14.81
N ALA A 190 -3.53 0.41 14.25
CA ALA A 190 -2.46 1.08 14.98
C ALA A 190 -2.80 2.47 15.54
N CYS A 191 -3.91 3.11 15.13
CA CYS A 191 -4.22 4.47 15.56
C CYS A 191 -4.74 4.49 17.02
N PRO A 192 -4.00 5.05 18.00
CA PRO A 192 -4.43 5.02 19.41
C PRO A 192 -5.67 5.89 19.67
N ARG A 193 -5.90 6.93 18.84
CA ARG A 193 -7.04 7.85 18.94
C ARG A 193 -8.26 7.40 18.15
N LYS A 194 -8.18 6.28 17.43
CA LYS A 194 -9.22 5.80 16.51
C LYS A 194 -9.67 6.91 15.51
N ALA A 195 -8.72 7.71 15.03
CA ALA A 195 -8.98 8.78 14.05
C ALA A 195 -9.11 8.24 12.61
N ILE A 196 -8.66 7.01 12.37
CA ILE A 196 -8.82 6.31 11.10
C ILE A 196 -10.05 5.42 11.21
N TYR A 197 -10.88 5.41 10.17
CA TYR A 197 -12.10 4.61 10.09
C TYR A 197 -12.27 4.08 8.67
N LYS A 198 -13.03 2.99 8.54
CA LYS A 198 -13.44 2.42 7.26
C LYS A 198 -14.94 2.69 7.10
N ARG A 199 -15.32 3.27 5.97
CA ARG A 199 -16.71 3.62 5.68
C ARG A 199 -17.55 2.36 5.43
N PRO A 200 -18.75 2.24 6.03
CA PRO A 200 -19.61 1.08 5.83
C PRO A 200 -20.18 0.97 4.41
N GLU A 201 -20.40 2.07 3.70
CA GLU A 201 -21.11 2.09 2.41
C GLU A 201 -20.24 1.71 1.19
N ASP A 202 -18.92 1.97 1.27
CA ASP A 202 -18.00 1.82 0.13
C ASP A 202 -16.61 1.27 0.51
N GLY A 203 -16.37 0.96 1.79
CA GLY A 203 -15.11 0.38 2.25
C GLY A 203 -13.90 1.33 2.18
N ILE A 204 -14.10 2.60 1.82
CA ILE A 204 -13.02 3.58 1.75
C ILE A 204 -12.51 3.88 3.17
N VAL A 205 -11.26 3.53 3.43
CA VAL A 205 -10.55 3.91 4.66
C VAL A 205 -10.18 5.40 4.63
N LEU A 206 -10.63 6.18 5.61
CA LEU A 206 -10.36 7.62 5.74
C LEU A 206 -9.68 7.96 7.08
N MET A 207 -9.15 9.17 7.17
CA MET A 207 -8.57 9.71 8.40
C MET A 207 -9.23 11.04 8.76
N ASP A 208 -9.87 11.08 9.92
CA ASP A 208 -10.45 12.28 10.50
C ASP A 208 -9.33 13.26 10.92
N GLN A 209 -9.19 14.34 10.16
CA GLN A 209 -8.19 15.36 10.41
C GLN A 209 -8.42 16.14 11.71
N LYS A 210 -9.67 16.26 12.18
CA LYS A 210 -9.99 16.94 13.45
C LYS A 210 -9.60 16.10 14.66
N ARG A 211 -9.68 14.76 14.55
CA ARG A 211 -9.28 13.82 15.61
C ARG A 211 -7.79 13.45 15.57
N CYS A 212 -7.16 13.58 14.41
CA CYS A 212 -5.74 13.26 14.24
C CYS A 212 -4.84 14.22 15.04
N ARG A 213 -3.81 13.66 15.68
CA ARG A 213 -2.79 14.40 16.44
C ARG A 213 -1.36 13.99 16.07
N GLY A 214 -1.20 13.30 14.95
CA GLY A 214 0.12 13.07 14.38
C GLY A 214 1.02 12.08 15.14
N TYR A 215 0.46 11.10 15.87
CA TYR A 215 1.24 10.06 16.57
C TYR A 215 2.09 9.16 15.65
N ARG A 216 1.87 9.22 14.33
CA ARG A 216 2.60 8.49 13.28
C ARG A 216 2.60 6.96 13.38
N LYS A 217 1.88 6.37 14.35
CA LYS A 217 1.69 4.91 14.44
C LYS A 217 1.08 4.32 13.16
N CYS A 218 0.16 5.04 12.52
CA CYS A 218 -0.40 4.66 11.22
C CYS A 218 0.60 4.73 10.06
N VAL A 219 1.55 5.67 10.09
CA VAL A 219 2.66 5.78 9.13
C VAL A 219 3.58 4.57 9.25
N ALA A 220 3.92 4.19 10.49
CA ALA A 220 4.78 3.04 10.74
C ALA A 220 4.11 1.71 10.36
N ALA A 221 2.88 1.51 10.83
CA ALA A 221 2.14 0.25 10.71
C ALA A 221 1.63 -0.07 9.31
N CYS A 222 1.42 0.92 8.44
CA CYS A 222 0.98 0.62 7.07
C CYS A 222 2.11 -0.09 6.32
N PRO A 223 1.95 -1.36 5.91
CA PRO A 223 3.03 -2.09 5.23
C PRO A 223 3.40 -1.40 3.91
N TYR A 224 2.40 -0.85 3.20
CA TYR A 224 2.58 -0.11 1.95
C TYR A 224 3.06 1.35 2.11
N LYS A 225 3.18 1.84 3.35
CA LYS A 225 3.58 3.22 3.69
C LYS A 225 2.72 4.31 3.01
N LYS A 226 1.41 4.05 2.88
CA LYS A 226 0.43 4.97 2.28
C LYS A 226 -0.34 5.83 3.27
N SER A 227 0.12 5.87 4.53
CA SER A 227 -0.21 6.94 5.48
C SER A 227 1.03 7.80 5.65
N LEU A 228 0.92 9.11 5.44
CA LEU A 228 2.05 10.03 5.46
C LEU A 228 1.83 11.09 6.54
N TYR A 229 2.91 11.65 7.08
CA TYR A 229 2.84 12.69 8.11
C TYR A 229 3.09 14.07 7.51
N ARG A 230 2.21 15.02 7.82
CA ARG A 230 2.33 16.43 7.43
C ARG A 230 2.86 17.21 8.61
N SER A 231 4.08 17.71 8.50
CA SER A 231 4.74 18.45 9.57
C SER A 231 4.06 19.79 9.88
N THR A 232 3.51 20.45 8.88
CA THR A 232 2.90 21.78 9.00
C THR A 232 1.59 21.77 9.80
N THR A 233 0.74 20.77 9.60
CA THR A 233 -0.52 20.59 10.36
C THR A 233 -0.38 19.69 11.57
N ARG A 234 0.77 18.99 11.69
CA ARG A 234 1.02 17.94 12.70
C ARG A 234 -0.03 16.83 12.68
N THR A 235 -0.60 16.57 11.50
CA THR A 235 -1.53 15.47 11.26
C THR A 235 -0.94 14.47 10.28
N SER A 236 -1.53 13.28 10.21
CA SER A 236 -1.26 12.33 9.14
C SER A 236 -2.37 12.41 8.09
N GLU A 237 -2.00 12.13 6.86
CA GLU A 237 -2.87 12.18 5.69
C GLU A 237 -2.63 10.94 4.83
N LYS A 238 -3.61 10.59 3.99
CA LYS A 238 -3.56 9.43 3.09
C LYS A 238 -4.50 9.63 1.93
N CYS A 239 -4.31 8.84 0.86
CA CYS A 239 -5.26 8.73 -0.23
C CYS A 239 -6.70 8.57 0.28
N ILE A 240 -7.62 9.37 -0.26
CA ILE A 240 -9.03 9.37 0.12
C ILE A 240 -9.90 8.64 -0.91
N ALA A 241 -9.30 7.87 -1.83
CA ALA A 241 -9.94 7.26 -3.01
C ALA A 241 -10.85 8.24 -3.76
N CYS A 242 -10.47 9.52 -3.82
CA CYS A 242 -11.29 10.62 -4.34
C CYS A 242 -12.77 10.47 -3.98
N TYR A 243 -13.11 10.15 -2.72
CA TYR A 243 -14.50 9.88 -2.35
C TYR A 243 -15.52 10.94 -2.81
N PRO A 244 -15.20 12.25 -2.89
CA PRO A 244 -16.15 13.21 -3.46
C PRO A 244 -16.53 12.88 -4.90
N ARG A 245 -15.58 12.39 -5.73
CA ARG A 245 -15.83 11.94 -7.11
C ARG A 245 -16.63 10.65 -7.16
N VAL A 246 -16.27 9.69 -6.32
CA VAL A 246 -16.97 8.39 -6.22
C VAL A 246 -18.44 8.61 -5.82
N GLU A 247 -18.71 9.63 -5.02
CA GLU A 247 -20.06 10.01 -4.57
C GLU A 247 -20.82 10.91 -5.55
N GLY A 248 -20.17 11.45 -6.58
CA GLY A 248 -20.75 12.49 -7.45
C GLY A 248 -20.95 13.84 -6.76
N LYS A 249 -20.16 14.12 -5.71
CA LYS A 249 -20.13 15.40 -4.98
C LYS A 249 -18.93 16.26 -5.37
N ASP A 250 -18.10 15.80 -6.31
CA ASP A 250 -17.01 16.61 -6.85
C ASP A 250 -17.63 17.79 -7.63
N PRO A 251 -17.16 19.04 -7.44
CA PRO A 251 -17.74 20.20 -8.11
C PRO A 251 -17.74 20.11 -9.64
N GLU A 252 -16.78 19.38 -10.24
CA GLU A 252 -16.70 19.17 -11.68
C GLU A 252 -17.55 18.00 -12.17
N SER A 253 -18.24 17.29 -11.27
CA SER A 253 -18.97 16.08 -11.61
C SER A 253 -20.43 16.30 -11.97
N GLU A 254 -20.98 17.50 -11.74
CA GLU A 254 -22.40 17.80 -12.03
C GLU A 254 -23.38 16.76 -11.45
N GLY A 255 -23.05 16.19 -10.28
CA GLY A 255 -23.86 15.14 -9.62
C GLY A 255 -23.57 13.71 -10.10
N GLN A 256 -22.73 13.52 -11.12
CA GLN A 256 -22.41 12.21 -11.66
C GLN A 256 -21.28 11.54 -10.89
N ARG A 257 -21.43 10.24 -10.60
CA ARG A 257 -20.32 9.47 -10.02
C ARG A 257 -19.21 9.34 -11.05
N MET A 258 -17.99 9.68 -10.65
CA MET A 258 -16.82 9.63 -11.53
C MET A 258 -15.70 8.79 -10.92
N GLU A 259 -14.82 8.30 -11.79
CA GLU A 259 -13.60 7.64 -11.35
C GLU A 259 -12.69 8.59 -10.58
N THR A 260 -11.82 8.01 -9.76
CA THR A 260 -10.77 8.79 -9.09
C THR A 260 -9.83 9.40 -10.11
N ARG A 261 -9.27 10.59 -9.80
CA ARG A 261 -8.40 11.33 -10.72
C ARG A 261 -7.24 10.51 -11.29
N CYS A 262 -6.67 9.63 -10.46
CA CYS A 262 -5.54 8.80 -10.88
C CYS A 262 -5.95 7.70 -11.88
N MET A 263 -7.21 7.28 -11.88
CA MET A 263 -7.74 6.35 -12.89
C MET A 263 -8.18 7.11 -14.14
N SER A 264 -8.96 8.19 -13.99
CA SER A 264 -9.47 8.94 -15.15
C SER A 264 -8.36 9.60 -15.98
N ALA A 265 -7.26 10.02 -15.36
CA ALA A 265 -6.11 10.62 -16.06
C ALA A 265 -5.10 9.59 -16.60
N CYS A 266 -5.41 8.29 -16.56
CA CYS A 266 -4.47 7.26 -16.97
C CYS A 266 -4.35 7.17 -18.50
N ILE A 267 -3.30 7.77 -19.06
CA ILE A 267 -3.02 7.75 -20.50
C ILE A 267 -2.87 6.32 -21.05
N GLY A 268 -2.18 5.44 -20.30
CA GLY A 268 -2.00 4.04 -20.69
C GLY A 268 -3.27 3.18 -20.60
N GLN A 269 -4.39 3.74 -20.11
CA GLN A 269 -5.66 3.03 -19.92
C GLN A 269 -5.50 1.70 -19.18
N VAL A 270 -4.63 1.68 -18.16
CA VAL A 270 -4.29 0.45 -17.42
C VAL A 270 -5.06 0.28 -16.13
N ARG A 271 -5.85 1.30 -15.76
CA ARG A 271 -6.44 1.46 -14.43
C ARG A 271 -7.96 1.26 -14.53
N MET A 272 -8.46 0.31 -13.78
CA MET A 272 -9.89 0.05 -13.60
C MET A 272 -10.25 0.19 -12.12
N GLN A 273 -11.43 0.72 -11.83
CA GLN A 273 -11.94 0.80 -10.46
C GLN A 273 -13.42 0.45 -10.42
N GLY A 274 -13.87 -0.02 -9.26
CA GLY A 274 -15.27 -0.37 -9.02
C GLY A 274 -15.58 -0.49 -7.54
N LEU A 275 -16.87 -0.64 -7.25
CA LEU A 275 -17.37 -1.06 -5.94
C LEU A 275 -17.75 -2.53 -6.08
N VAL A 276 -17.08 -3.41 -5.34
CA VAL A 276 -17.30 -4.87 -5.35
C VAL A 276 -18.03 -5.35 -4.11
#